data_AF-A0A971X062-F1
#
_entry.id   AF-A0A971X062-F1
#
_cell.length_a   1.000
_cell.length_b   1.000
_cell.length_c   1.000
_cell.angle_alpha   90.00
_cell.angle_beta   90.00
_cell.angle_gamma   90.00
#
_symmetry.space_group_name_H-M   'P 1'
#
loop_
_entity.id
_entity.type
_entity.pdbx_description
1 polymer ?
#
loop_
_entity_poly.entity_id
_entity_poly.type
_entity_poly.pdbx_seq_one_letter_code
_entity_poly.pdbx_strand_id
1 'polypeptide(L)' 'MDTLPPAIFLMGPTASGKTDLALQLADALPCEIISVDSALIYRGMDIGSAK' A
#
# COMPACT_ATOMS: atom_id res chain seq x y z
N MET A 1 25.91 -0.72 -16.85
CA MET A 1 25.32 -0.46 -15.52
C MET A 1 23.94 -1.07 -15.57
N ASP A 2 23.70 -2.10 -14.77
CA ASP A 2 22.38 -2.72 -14.72
C ASP A 2 21.41 -1.75 -14.05
N THR A 3 20.33 -1.41 -14.75
CA THR A 3 19.26 -0.56 -14.22
C THR A 3 18.37 -1.41 -13.32
N LEU A 4 18.23 -1.00 -12.06
CA LEU A 4 17.30 -1.63 -11.13
C LEU A 4 15.85 -1.23 -11.46
N PRO A 5 14.87 -2.12 -11.21
CA PRO A 5 13.46 -1.78 -11.40
C PRO A 5 13.04 -0.67 -10.42
N PRO A 6 12.16 0.26 -10.85
CA PRO A 6 11.66 1.33 -9.97
C PRO A 6 10.70 0.77 -8.90
N ALA A 7 10.71 1.38 -7.72
CA ALA A 7 9.80 1.05 -6.62
C ALA A 7 9.43 2.31 -5.82
N ILE A 8 8.21 2.34 -5.30
CA ILE A 8 7.67 3.44 -4.48
C ILE A 8 7.30 2.89 -3.10
N PHE A 9 7.74 3.57 -2.05
CA PHE A 9 7.43 3.22 -0.66
C PHE A 9 6.51 4.28 -0.08
N LEU A 10 5.26 3.90 0.22
CA LEU A 10 4.27 4.80 0.79
C LEU A 10 4.07 4.52 2.29
N MET A 11 4.71 5.34 3.12
CA MET A 11 4.80 5.13 4.57
C MET A 11 4.01 6.21 5.34
N GLY A 12 3.64 5.94 6.60
CA GLY A 12 2.92 6.88 7.44
C GLY A 12 2.07 6.21 8.53
N PRO A 13 1.57 6.95 9.54
CA PRO A 13 0.82 6.39 10.65
C PRO A 13 -0.54 5.83 10.23
N THR A 14 -1.14 4.95 11.03
CA THR A 14 -2.51 4.45 10.80
C THR A 14 -3.49 5.63 10.67
N ALA A 15 -4.50 5.49 9.80
CA ALA A 15 -5.49 6.52 9.49
C ALA A 15 -4.96 7.82 8.83
N SER A 16 -3.73 7.83 8.30
CA SER A 16 -3.17 9.00 7.60
C SER A 16 -3.55 9.12 6.11
N GLY A 17 -4.52 8.34 5.62
CA GLY A 17 -4.96 8.38 4.21
C GLY A 17 -4.03 7.70 3.19
N LYS A 18 -3.12 6.81 3.62
CA LYS A 18 -2.20 6.11 2.71
C LYS A 18 -2.92 5.28 1.65
N THR A 19 -4.01 4.61 2.03
CA THR A 19 -4.80 3.78 1.12
C THR A 19 -5.37 4.62 -0.02
N ASP A 20 -5.94 5.79 0.28
CA ASP A 20 -6.50 6.70 -0.72
C ASP A 20 -5.43 7.20 -1.71
N LEU A 21 -4.24 7.53 -1.20
CA LEU A 21 -3.11 7.95 -2.05
C LEU A 21 -2.55 6.78 -2.88
N ALA A 22 -2.49 5.58 -2.32
CA ALA A 22 -2.04 4.39 -3.05
C ALA A 22 -2.97 4.09 -4.24
N LEU A 23 -4.28 4.21 -4.05
CA LEU A 23 -5.27 4.04 -5.12
C LEU A 23 -5.11 5.10 -6.22
N GLN A 24 -4.96 6.37 -5.84
CA GLN A 24 -4.71 7.45 -6.81
C GLN A 24 -3.42 7.23 -7.61
N LEU A 25 -2.37 6.68 -7.00
CA LEU A 25 -1.13 6.32 -7.68
C LEU A 25 -1.32 5.17 -8.67
N ALA A 26 -2.11 4.17 -8.31
CA ALA A 26 -2.43 3.04 -9.20
C ALA A 26 -3.30 3.45 -10.40
N ASP A 27 -4.14 4.48 -10.25
CA ASP A 27 -4.90 5.06 -11.38
C ASP A 27 -4.00 5.89 -12.31
N ALA A 28 -2.97 6.55 -11.76
CA ALA A 28 -2.09 7.45 -12.50
C ALA A 28 -0.86 6.77 -13.14
N LEU A 29 -0.41 5.65 -12.57
CA LEU A 29 0.80 4.94 -12.98
C LEU A 29 0.51 3.45 -13.19
N PRO A 30 1.22 2.77 -14.12
CA PRO A 30 1.13 1.32 -14.26
C PRO A 30 1.88 0.62 -13.11
N CYS A 31 1.36 0.72 -11.89
CA CYS A 31 1.94 0.12 -10.70
C CYS A 31 0.97 -0.79 -9.96
N GLU A 32 1.52 -1.81 -9.29
CA GLU A 32 0.77 -2.72 -8.45
C GLU A 32 0.93 -2.33 -6.98
N ILE A 33 -0.17 -2.38 -6.21
CA ILE A 33 -0.16 -2.08 -4.77
C ILE A 33 0.18 -3.36 -4.01
N ILE A 34 1.29 -3.35 -3.27
CA ILE A 34 1.66 -4.42 -2.34
C ILE A 34 1.46 -3.93 -0.91
N SER A 35 0.56 -4.56 -0.17
CA SER A 35 0.32 -4.22 1.24
C SER A 35 1.49 -4.65 2.12
N VAL A 36 1.97 -3.72 2.95
CA VAL A 36 3.04 -3.96 3.94
C VAL A 36 2.52 -3.65 5.34
N ASP A 37 1.40 -4.28 5.71
CA ASP A 37 0.82 -4.22 7.05
C ASP A 37 0.70 -5.64 7.62
N SER A 38 1.32 -5.88 8.77
CA SER A 38 1.33 -7.19 9.43
C SER A 38 -0.01 -7.59 10.05
N ALA A 39 -0.98 -6.67 10.17
CA ALA A 39 -2.32 -6.95 10.64
C ALA A 39 -3.28 -7.35 9.51
N LEU A 40 -3.08 -6.84 8.29
CA LEU A 40 -3.98 -7.10 7.15
C LEU A 40 -3.91 -8.55 6.60
N ILE A 41 -2.88 -9.31 6.98
CA ILE A 41 -2.72 -10.72 6.59
C ILE A 41 -3.74 -11.66 7.25
N TYR A 42 -4.38 -11.25 8.35
CA TYR A 42 -5.36 -12.07 9.05
C TYR A 42 -6.73 -12.01 8.36
N ARG A 43 -7.27 -13.19 7.99
CA ARG A 43 -8.62 -13.31 7.39
C ARG A 43 -9.69 -13.11 8.47
N GLY A 44 -10.69 -12.26 8.20
CA GLY A 44 -11.81 -11.99 9.11
C GLY A 44 -11.55 -10.91 10.18
N MET A 45 -10.42 -10.19 10.11
CA MET A 45 -10.07 -9.09 11.02
C MET A 45 -10.28 -7.71 10.37
N ASP A 46 -11.35 -7.51 9.62
CA ASP A 46 -11.45 -6.35 8.71
C ASP A 46 -11.67 -5.02 9.45
N ILE A 47 -12.41 -5.03 10.58
CA ILE A 47 -12.73 -3.81 11.35
C ILE A 47 -11.52 -3.26 12.13
N GLY A 48 -10.76 -4.13 12.80
CA GLY A 48 -9.63 -3.72 13.65
C GLY A 48 -8.33 -3.44 12.90
N SER A 49 -8.22 -3.91 11.65
CA SER A 49 -7.03 -3.72 10.80
C SER A 49 -7.20 -2.64 9.73
N ALA A 50 -8.38 -2.01 9.67
CA ALA A 50 -8.73 -1.04 8.63
C ALA A 50 -8.50 -1.57 7.20
N LYS A 51 -8.93 -2.82 6.95
CA LYS A 51 -8.95 -3.41 5.60
C LYS A 51 -10.06 -2.80 4.74
#